data_AF-A0A8B6XZW2-F1
#
_entry.id   AF-A0A8B6XZW2-F1
#
_cell.length_a   1.000
_cell.length_b   1.000
_cell.length_c   1.000
_cell.angle_alpha   90.00
_cell.angle_beta   90.00
_cell.angle_gamma   90.00
#
_symmetry.space_group_name_H-M   'P 1'
#
loop_
_entity.id
_entity.type
_entity.pdbx_description
1 polymer ?
#
loop_
_entity_poly.entity_id
_entity_poly.type
_entity_poly.pdbx_seq_one_letter_code
_entity_poly.pdbx_strand_id
1 'polypeptide(L)'
;MAKFQSIKTAATINIVILSGGYWKKVLTPRNSSVDIMLLQTIKNQASQWKQVLRRILNVTLFLAQRDLGFRGRSDLVGVAANGNFLGILELLSHYDSVLKDHLNKVMKLQKLKRRQQANYLLPEIQNEFIEYCAKKVLDAILSEREAAKYYSILVDATPDSAYMEQAVFILRYVYLNEVNSLYEV
;
A
#
# COMPACT_ATOMS: atom_id res chain seq x y z
N MET A 1 -41.20 -57.69 -19.77
CA MET A 1 -40.12 -56.68 -19.94
C MET A 1 -40.61 -55.34 -19.43
N ALA A 2 -39.76 -54.62 -18.68
CA ALA A 2 -39.93 -53.27 -18.13
C ALA A 2 -41.01 -53.05 -17.03
N LYS A 3 -40.69 -53.44 -15.77
CA LYS A 3 -41.24 -52.77 -14.57
C LYS A 3 -40.39 -52.98 -13.30
N PHE A 4 -39.06 -53.13 -13.44
CA PHE A 4 -38.15 -53.40 -12.32
C PHE A 4 -36.94 -52.45 -12.25
N GLN A 5 -37.12 -51.18 -12.66
CA GLN A 5 -36.03 -50.20 -12.65
C GLN A 5 -36.41 -48.81 -12.08
N SER A 6 -37.53 -48.70 -11.36
CA SER A 6 -37.99 -47.42 -10.79
C SER A 6 -38.00 -47.35 -9.25
N ILE A 7 -37.76 -48.46 -8.53
CA ILE A 7 -37.85 -48.47 -7.05
C ILE A 7 -36.46 -48.40 -6.37
N LYS A 8 -35.35 -48.63 -7.09
CA LYS A 8 -34.00 -48.51 -6.51
C LYS A 8 -33.43 -47.08 -6.46
N THR A 9 -34.08 -46.10 -7.10
CA THR A 9 -33.57 -44.72 -7.17
C THR A 9 -34.06 -43.85 -6.02
N ALA A 10 -35.19 -44.16 -5.38
CA ALA A 10 -35.76 -43.33 -4.32
C ALA A 10 -35.10 -43.55 -2.94
N ALA A 11 -34.60 -44.75 -2.65
CA ALA A 11 -33.97 -45.06 -1.36
C ALA A 11 -32.55 -44.48 -1.22
N THR A 12 -31.80 -44.36 -2.32
CA THR A 12 -30.44 -43.80 -2.32
C THR A 12 -30.46 -42.27 -2.19
N ILE A 13 -31.51 -41.59 -2.66
CA ILE A 13 -31.63 -40.13 -2.57
C ILE A 13 -31.91 -39.67 -1.12
N ASN A 14 -32.64 -40.45 -0.31
CA ASN A 14 -32.94 -40.06 1.08
C ASN A 14 -31.77 -40.22 2.06
N ILE A 15 -30.80 -41.10 1.80
CA ILE A 15 -29.60 -41.23 2.66
C ILE A 15 -28.61 -40.07 2.44
N VAL A 16 -28.56 -39.52 1.23
CA VAL A 16 -27.72 -38.34 0.93
C VAL A 16 -28.31 -37.06 1.55
N ILE A 17 -29.64 -36.96 1.67
CA ILE A 17 -30.27 -35.77 2.27
C ILE A 17 -30.23 -35.81 3.80
N LEU A 18 -30.35 -36.99 4.43
CA LEU A 18 -30.22 -37.14 5.89
C LEU A 18 -28.78 -37.03 6.40
N SER A 19 -27.77 -37.35 5.57
CA SER A 19 -26.37 -37.08 5.90
C SER A 19 -25.99 -35.60 5.68
N GLY A 20 -26.57 -34.91 4.71
CA GLY A 20 -26.32 -33.47 4.46
C GLY A 20 -26.77 -32.52 5.57
N GLY A 21 -27.76 -32.91 6.38
CA GLY A 21 -28.25 -32.12 7.52
C GLY A 21 -27.33 -32.15 8.75
N TYR A 22 -26.62 -33.26 8.98
CA TYR A 22 -25.66 -33.37 10.08
C TYR A 22 -24.40 -32.54 9.80
N TRP A 23 -23.90 -32.54 8.56
CA TRP A 23 -22.75 -31.72 8.18
C TRP A 23 -23.07 -30.21 8.11
N LYS A 24 -24.30 -29.82 7.75
CA LYS A 24 -24.74 -28.41 7.84
C LYS A 24 -24.85 -27.89 9.28
N LYS A 25 -25.13 -28.75 10.27
CA LYS A 25 -25.09 -28.38 11.70
C LYS A 25 -23.68 -28.40 12.30
N VAL A 26 -22.75 -29.16 11.71
CA VAL A 26 -21.33 -29.14 12.10
C VAL A 26 -20.59 -27.92 11.52
N LEU A 27 -21.09 -27.36 10.41
CA LEU A 27 -20.60 -26.14 9.77
C LEU A 27 -21.45 -24.89 10.07
N THR A 28 -22.28 -24.90 11.12
CA THR A 28 -22.72 -23.62 11.68
C THR A 28 -21.50 -23.00 12.37
N PRO A 29 -21.07 -21.78 12.01
CA PRO A 29 -19.98 -21.12 12.71
C PRO A 29 -20.41 -20.87 14.15
N ARG A 30 -20.05 -21.81 15.02
CA ARG A 30 -19.97 -21.53 16.45
C ARG A 30 -18.92 -20.43 16.54
N ASN A 31 -19.24 -19.28 17.12
CA ASN A 31 -18.39 -18.09 17.25
C ASN A 31 -17.02 -18.33 17.98
N SER A 32 -16.65 -19.59 18.16
CA SER A 32 -15.56 -20.14 18.96
C SER A 32 -14.75 -21.22 18.23
N SER A 33 -14.98 -21.47 16.92
CA SER A 33 -14.09 -22.35 16.14
C SER A 33 -12.70 -21.72 15.99
N VAL A 34 -11.63 -22.52 16.09
CA VAL A 34 -10.23 -22.09 15.96
C VAL A 34 -10.02 -21.32 14.65
N ASP A 35 -10.67 -21.74 13.56
CA ASP A 35 -10.59 -21.08 12.25
C ASP A 35 -11.14 -19.65 12.28
N ILE A 36 -12.23 -19.40 13.02
CA ILE A 36 -12.82 -18.07 13.15
C ILE A 36 -11.91 -17.18 13.99
N MET A 37 -11.29 -17.72 15.04
CA MET A 37 -10.31 -16.98 15.85
C MET A 37 -9.04 -16.65 15.06
N LEU A 38 -8.56 -17.57 14.21
CA LEU A 38 -7.43 -17.35 13.30
C LEU A 38 -7.76 -16.27 12.27
N LEU A 39 -8.91 -16.37 11.60
CA LEU A 39 -9.38 -15.36 10.65
C LEU A 39 -9.51 -13.99 11.30
N GLN A 40 -10.05 -13.92 12.52
CA GLN A 40 -10.16 -12.67 13.27
C GLN A 40 -8.78 -12.09 13.61
N THR A 41 -7.81 -12.94 13.97
CA THR A 41 -6.44 -12.52 14.24
C THR A 41 -5.77 -11.94 12.99
N ILE A 42 -5.92 -12.60 11.84
CA ILE A 42 -5.40 -12.11 10.56
C ILE A 42 -6.02 -10.76 10.20
N LYS A 43 -7.34 -10.62 10.35
CA LYS A 43 -8.05 -9.34 10.10
C LYS A 43 -7.55 -8.22 11.02
N ASN A 44 -7.36 -8.52 12.30
CA ASN A 44 -6.84 -7.56 13.27
C ASN A 44 -5.41 -7.13 12.92
N GLN A 45 -4.54 -8.08 12.55
CA GLN A 45 -3.18 -7.77 12.10
C GLN A 45 -3.19 -6.92 10.82
N ALA A 46 -4.01 -7.27 9.83
CA ALA A 46 -4.14 -6.50 8.60
C ALA A 46 -4.62 -5.06 8.87
N SER A 47 -5.54 -4.87 9.82
CA SER A 47 -5.99 -3.55 10.23
C SER A 47 -4.88 -2.74 10.90
N GLN A 48 -4.10 -3.37 11.78
CA GLN A 48 -2.92 -2.75 12.41
C GLN A 48 -1.88 -2.34 11.37
N TRP A 49 -1.59 -3.20 10.38
CA TRP A 49 -0.64 -2.86 9.30
C TRP A 49 -1.14 -1.74 8.41
N LYS A 50 -2.43 -1.73 8.04
CA LYS A 50 -3.03 -0.60 7.30
C LYS A 50 -2.86 0.73 8.04
N GLN A 51 -2.99 0.71 9.37
CA GLN A 51 -2.76 1.88 10.19
C GLN A 51 -1.31 2.38 10.09
N VAL A 52 -0.32 1.50 10.23
CA VAL A 52 1.10 1.84 10.06
C VAL A 52 1.40 2.39 8.66
N LEU A 53 0.93 1.68 7.62
CA LEU A 53 1.14 2.07 6.23
C LEU A 53 0.55 3.45 5.90
N ARG A 54 -0.61 3.78 6.46
CA ARG A 54 -1.21 5.11 6.28
C ARG A 54 -0.34 6.24 6.81
N ARG A 55 0.35 6.01 7.94
CA ARG A 55 1.28 7.01 8.52
C ARG A 55 2.53 7.15 7.66
N ILE A 56 3.09 6.03 7.21
CA ILE A 56 4.23 6.00 6.29
C ILE A 56 3.89 6.78 5.02
N LEU A 57 2.74 6.50 4.39
CA LEU A 57 2.29 7.20 3.20
C LEU A 57 2.13 8.70 3.46
N ASN A 58 1.54 9.10 4.58
CA ASN A 58 1.39 10.52 4.91
C ASN A 58 2.74 11.23 5.05
N VAL A 59 3.75 10.60 5.67
CA VAL A 59 5.10 11.16 5.77
C VAL A 59 5.75 11.25 4.39
N THR A 60 5.60 10.22 3.55
CA THR A 60 6.08 10.23 2.17
C THR A 60 5.49 11.39 1.37
N LEU A 61 4.17 11.58 1.42
CA LEU A 61 3.50 12.69 0.75
C LEU A 61 3.95 14.04 1.31
N PHE A 62 4.08 14.17 2.63
CA PHE A 62 4.52 15.41 3.27
C PHE A 62 5.91 15.85 2.79
N LEU A 63 6.85 14.92 2.69
CA LEU A 63 8.21 15.17 2.22
C LEU A 63 8.23 15.52 0.73
N ALA A 64 7.51 14.74 -0.09
CA ALA A 64 7.42 14.97 -1.53
C ALA A 64 6.83 16.33 -1.87
N GLN A 65 5.76 16.76 -1.17
CA GLN A 65 5.12 18.06 -1.39
C GLN A 65 6.01 19.28 -1.04
N ARG A 66 7.11 19.06 -0.32
CA ARG A 66 8.00 20.12 0.18
C ARG A 66 9.41 20.01 -0.38
N ASP A 67 9.63 19.11 -1.35
CA ASP A 67 10.94 18.81 -1.92
C ASP A 67 12.00 18.47 -0.85
N LEU A 68 11.58 17.81 0.23
CA LEU A 68 12.46 17.41 1.32
C LEU A 68 13.08 16.05 1.02
N GLY A 69 14.41 15.96 1.15
CA GLY A 69 15.13 14.70 1.03
C GLY A 69 14.65 13.66 2.04
N PHE A 70 14.43 12.42 1.60
CA PHE A 70 13.89 11.35 2.44
C PHE A 70 14.97 10.74 3.33
N ARG A 71 16.14 10.50 2.75
CA ARG A 71 17.22 9.68 3.31
C ARG A 71 18.30 10.52 3.98
N GLY A 72 18.96 9.91 4.95
CA GLY A 72 20.16 10.43 5.59
C GLY A 72 21.38 9.57 5.28
N ARG A 73 22.39 9.64 6.14
CA ARG A 73 23.60 8.80 6.06
C ARG A 73 23.40 7.41 6.68
N SER A 74 22.27 7.18 7.34
CA SER A 74 21.93 5.92 8.01
C SER A 74 20.48 5.54 7.73
N ASP A 75 20.19 4.24 7.70
CA ASP A 75 18.82 3.71 7.56
C ASP A 75 18.32 3.09 8.88
N LEU A 76 18.98 3.43 10.00
CA LEU A 76 18.67 2.88 11.33
C LEU A 76 17.78 3.83 12.13
N VAL A 77 16.91 3.26 12.94
CA VAL A 77 16.00 4.01 13.82
C VAL A 77 16.74 4.35 15.11
N GLY A 78 16.64 5.59 15.57
CA GLY A 78 17.32 6.15 16.73
C GLY A 78 18.72 6.69 16.45
N VAL A 79 19.10 6.84 15.18
CA VAL A 79 20.38 7.42 14.77
C VAL A 79 20.14 8.83 14.24
N ALA A 80 20.86 9.84 14.75
CA ALA A 80 20.64 11.24 14.37
C ALA A 80 20.78 11.53 12.86
N ALA A 81 21.54 10.70 12.13
CA ALA A 81 21.74 10.83 10.69
C ALA A 81 20.80 9.95 9.84
N ASN A 82 19.63 9.58 10.36
CA ASN A 82 18.66 8.68 9.71
C ASN A 82 17.74 9.34 8.66
N GLY A 83 17.93 10.63 8.39
CA GLY A 83 17.19 11.38 7.37
C GLY A 83 15.82 11.85 7.83
N ASN A 84 15.16 12.66 7.00
CA ASN A 84 13.90 13.29 7.38
C ASN A 84 12.77 12.27 7.52
N PHE A 85 12.75 11.20 6.72
CA PHE A 85 11.70 10.20 6.78
C PHE A 85 11.65 9.48 8.14
N LEU A 86 12.77 8.91 8.58
CA LEU A 86 12.84 8.23 9.87
C LEU A 86 12.75 9.22 11.03
N GLY A 87 13.37 10.40 10.94
CA GLY A 87 13.27 11.44 11.96
C GLY A 87 11.83 11.92 12.20
N ILE A 88 11.03 12.10 11.15
CA ILE A 88 9.61 12.46 11.29
C ILE A 88 8.82 11.32 11.91
N LEU A 89 9.06 10.07 11.51
CA LEU A 89 8.37 8.92 12.11
C LEU A 89 8.70 8.77 13.60
N GLU A 90 9.94 9.01 13.99
CA GLU A 90 10.36 9.07 15.39
C GLU A 90 9.63 10.18 16.14
N LEU A 91 9.56 11.39 15.58
CA LEU A 91 8.79 12.49 16.16
C LEU A 91 7.31 12.12 16.35
N LEU A 92 6.67 11.57 15.32
CA LEU A 92 5.26 11.17 15.37
C LEU A 92 5.01 10.05 16.38
N SER A 93 5.99 9.18 16.61
CA SER A 93 5.87 8.08 17.58
C SER A 93 5.72 8.55 19.03
N HIS A 94 6.07 9.80 19.34
CA HIS A 94 5.80 10.38 20.66
C HIS A 94 4.30 10.55 20.93
N TYR A 95 3.52 10.76 19.87
CA TYR A 95 2.09 11.06 19.94
C TYR A 95 1.21 9.90 19.44
N ASP A 96 1.79 8.96 18.70
CA ASP A 96 1.07 7.84 18.10
C ASP A 96 1.55 6.49 18.64
N SER A 97 0.72 5.82 19.44
CA SER A 97 1.05 4.54 20.07
C SER A 97 1.25 3.41 19.05
N VAL A 98 0.51 3.41 17.94
CA VAL A 98 0.63 2.38 16.89
C VAL A 98 2.00 2.50 16.22
N LEU A 99 2.42 3.72 15.91
CA LEU A 99 3.73 3.97 15.33
C LEU A 99 4.85 3.68 16.33
N LYS A 100 4.68 4.07 17.59
CA LYS A 100 5.62 3.78 18.68
C LYS A 100 5.88 2.28 18.84
N ASP A 101 4.82 1.48 18.87
CA ASP A 101 4.93 0.03 18.98
C ASP A 101 5.65 -0.58 17.78
N HIS A 102 5.40 -0.05 16.58
CA HIS A 102 6.09 -0.48 15.37
C HIS A 102 7.60 -0.13 15.42
N LEU A 103 7.96 1.11 15.75
CA LEU A 103 9.37 1.52 15.86
C LEU A 103 10.12 0.74 16.94
N ASN A 104 9.49 0.50 18.10
CA ASN A 104 10.09 -0.30 19.17
C ASN A 104 10.42 -1.73 18.71
N LYS A 105 9.53 -2.35 17.91
CA LYS A 105 9.79 -3.68 17.31
C LYS A 105 10.97 -3.62 16.35
N VAL A 106 11.02 -2.60 15.48
CA VAL A 106 12.12 -2.39 14.54
C VAL A 106 13.45 -2.20 15.28
N MET A 107 13.50 -1.33 16.30
CA MET A 107 14.70 -1.09 17.11
C MET A 107 15.16 -2.37 17.84
N LYS A 108 14.23 -3.18 18.36
CA LYS A 108 14.57 -4.47 18.99
C LYS A 108 15.21 -5.42 17.98
N LEU A 109 14.70 -5.48 16.75
CA LEU A 109 15.27 -6.29 15.68
C LEU A 109 16.66 -5.81 15.26
N GLN A 110 16.85 -4.49 15.14
CA GLN A 110 18.15 -3.87 14.84
C GLN A 110 19.22 -4.26 15.87
N LYS A 111 18.89 -4.19 17.18
CA LYS A 111 19.80 -4.58 18.26
C LYS A 111 20.20 -6.04 18.21
N LEU A 112 19.26 -6.92 17.84
CA LEU A 112 19.50 -8.37 17.78
C LEU A 112 20.31 -8.80 16.53
N LYS A 113 20.64 -7.88 15.62
CA LYS A 113 21.27 -8.15 14.31
C LYS A 113 20.56 -9.28 13.53
N ARG A 114 19.29 -9.54 13.83
CA ARG A 114 18.48 -10.52 13.11
C ARG A 114 18.08 -9.89 11.78
N ARG A 115 18.11 -10.67 10.70
CA ARG A 115 17.60 -10.25 9.39
C ARG A 115 16.24 -9.58 9.62
N GLN A 116 16.12 -8.31 9.24
CA GLN A 116 14.88 -7.57 9.39
C GLN A 116 13.79 -8.33 8.63
N GLN A 117 12.84 -8.93 9.36
CA GLN A 117 11.59 -9.36 8.72
C GLN A 117 10.94 -8.12 8.12
N ALA A 118 10.37 -8.25 6.91
CA ALA A 118 9.81 -7.18 6.06
C ALA A 118 9.48 -5.89 6.84
N ASN A 119 10.42 -4.95 6.82
CA ASN A 119 10.30 -3.68 7.52
C ASN A 119 9.90 -2.61 6.52
N TYR A 120 8.69 -2.07 6.66
CA TYR A 120 8.17 -1.04 5.76
C TYR A 120 8.94 0.29 5.81
N LEU A 121 9.89 0.41 6.74
CA LEU A 121 10.78 1.56 6.87
C LEU A 121 12.04 1.46 6.01
N LEU A 122 12.27 0.32 5.35
CA LEU A 122 13.45 0.10 4.53
C LEU A 122 13.50 1.04 3.31
N PRO A 123 14.70 1.45 2.86
CA PRO A 123 14.88 2.30 1.69
C PRO A 123 14.19 1.76 0.44
N GLU A 124 14.17 0.44 0.23
CA GLU A 124 13.56 -0.20 -0.92
C GLU A 124 12.05 0.00 -0.94
N ILE A 125 11.40 -0.21 0.22
CA ILE A 125 9.96 0.01 0.36
C ILE A 125 9.60 1.49 0.22
N GLN A 126 10.45 2.40 0.73
CA GLN A 126 10.25 3.83 0.50
C GLN A 126 10.27 4.17 -1.00
N ASN A 127 11.18 3.56 -1.78
CA ASN A 127 11.20 3.73 -3.23
C ASN A 127 9.91 3.24 -3.89
N GLU A 128 9.37 2.09 -3.47
CA GLU A 128 8.08 1.61 -3.98
C GLU A 128 6.97 2.63 -3.72
N PHE A 129 6.88 3.19 -2.51
CA PHE A 129 5.89 4.23 -2.19
C PHE A 129 6.05 5.47 -3.07
N ILE A 130 7.29 5.92 -3.26
CA ILE A 130 7.60 7.08 -4.11
C ILE A 130 7.17 6.78 -5.56
N GLU A 131 7.50 5.61 -6.08
CA GLU A 131 7.15 5.18 -7.44
C GLU A 131 5.62 5.11 -7.62
N TYR A 132 4.89 4.54 -6.68
CA TYR A 132 3.42 4.52 -6.73
C TYR A 132 2.81 5.92 -6.69
N CYS A 133 3.34 6.81 -5.85
CA CYS A 133 2.87 8.21 -5.81
C CYS A 133 3.18 8.93 -7.11
N ALA A 134 4.40 8.79 -7.63
CA ALA A 134 4.84 9.38 -8.89
C ALA A 134 3.97 8.91 -10.06
N LYS A 135 3.65 7.61 -10.12
CA LYS A 135 2.74 7.05 -11.12
C LYS A 135 1.35 7.67 -11.04
N LYS A 136 0.80 7.86 -9.83
CA LYS A 136 -0.52 8.50 -9.67
C LYS A 136 -0.54 9.96 -10.08
N VAL A 137 0.52 10.70 -9.79
CA VAL A 137 0.67 12.08 -10.26
C VAL A 137 0.80 12.12 -11.78
N LEU A 138 1.60 11.22 -12.35
CA LEU A 138 1.77 11.10 -13.80
C LEU A 138 0.45 10.75 -14.50
N ASP A 139 -0.30 9.77 -14.00
CA ASP A 139 -1.61 9.38 -14.52
C ASP A 139 -2.57 10.58 -14.54
N ALA A 140 -2.57 11.40 -13.47
CA ALA A 140 -3.40 12.60 -13.38
C ALA A 140 -2.99 13.66 -14.42
N ILE A 141 -1.68 13.98 -14.50
CA ILE A 141 -1.15 14.94 -15.48
C ILE A 141 -1.46 14.51 -16.91
N LEU A 142 -1.32 13.21 -17.22
CA LEU A 142 -1.63 12.68 -18.56
C LEU A 142 -3.12 12.78 -18.88
N SER A 143 -3.99 12.47 -17.92
CA SER A 143 -5.43 12.63 -18.07
C SER A 143 -5.83 14.08 -18.29
N GLU A 144 -5.23 15.03 -17.55
CA GLU A 144 -5.49 16.46 -17.72
C GLU A 144 -4.99 16.96 -19.07
N ARG A 145 -3.80 16.52 -19.49
CA ARG A 145 -3.25 16.82 -20.81
C ARG A 145 -4.13 16.29 -21.93
N GLU A 146 -4.68 15.08 -21.83
CA GLU A 146 -5.57 14.51 -22.85
C GLU A 146 -6.87 15.31 -23.01
N ALA A 147 -7.37 15.90 -21.94
CA ALA A 147 -8.53 16.80 -21.97
C ALA A 147 -8.19 18.21 -22.49
N ALA A 148 -6.92 18.63 -22.40
CA ALA A 148 -6.49 19.96 -22.78
C ALA A 148 -6.52 20.16 -24.31
N LYS A 149 -7.14 21.27 -24.74
CA LYS A 149 -7.16 21.66 -26.16
C LYS A 149 -5.80 22.10 -26.67
N TYR A 150 -5.00 22.70 -25.79
CA TYR A 150 -3.70 23.28 -26.13
C TYR A 150 -2.64 22.74 -25.16
N TYR A 151 -1.53 22.25 -25.72
CA TYR A 151 -0.34 21.88 -24.97
C TYR A 151 0.91 22.20 -25.79
N SER A 152 2.04 22.37 -25.11
CA SER A 152 3.36 22.53 -25.71
C SER A 152 4.38 21.66 -24.97
N ILE A 153 5.41 21.25 -25.69
CA ILE A 153 6.54 20.51 -25.15
C ILE A 153 7.79 21.35 -25.45
N LEU A 154 8.50 21.75 -24.41
CA LEU A 154 9.81 22.36 -24.52
C LEU A 154 10.85 21.28 -24.23
N VAL A 155 11.88 21.21 -25.05
CA VAL A 155 13.00 20.29 -24.87
C VAL A 155 14.27 21.12 -24.82
N ASP A 156 15.00 21.03 -23.72
CA ASP A 156 16.29 21.68 -23.56
C ASP A 156 17.34 20.61 -23.22
N ALA A 157 18.52 20.70 -23.82
CA ALA A 157 19.60 19.75 -23.60
C ALA A 157 20.87 20.52 -23.23
N THR A 158 21.45 20.14 -22.09
CA THR A 158 22.68 20.75 -21.59
C THR A 158 23.68 19.66 -21.21
N PRO A 159 24.95 19.75 -21.64
CA PRO A 159 25.99 18.84 -21.18
C PRO A 159 26.29 19.09 -19.70
N ASP A 160 26.38 18.02 -18.91
CA ASP A 160 26.73 18.11 -17.50
C ASP A 160 28.26 18.18 -17.27
N SER A 161 28.67 18.27 -16.00
CA SER A 161 30.09 18.31 -15.62
C SER A 161 30.89 17.06 -16.01
N ALA A 162 30.21 15.96 -16.37
CA ALA A 162 30.80 14.73 -16.87
C ALA A 162 30.76 14.62 -18.41
N TYR A 163 30.40 15.71 -19.11
CA TYR A 163 30.21 15.76 -20.56
C TYR A 163 29.13 14.80 -21.07
N MET A 164 28.17 14.44 -20.21
CA MET A 164 26.99 13.69 -20.62
C MET A 164 25.86 14.67 -20.93
N GLU A 165 25.22 14.48 -22.09
CA GLU A 165 24.03 15.24 -22.47
C GLU A 165 22.87 14.90 -21.52
N GLN A 166 22.36 15.91 -20.81
CA GLN A 166 21.14 15.81 -20.02
C GLN A 166 20.02 16.58 -20.74
N ALA A 167 18.96 15.88 -21.12
CA ALA A 167 17.79 16.47 -21.76
C ALA A 167 16.62 16.59 -20.78
N VAL A 168 16.03 17.78 -20.71
CA VAL A 168 14.85 18.08 -19.90
C VAL A 168 13.66 18.29 -20.82
N PHE A 169 12.57 17.56 -20.54
CA PHE A 169 11.28 17.74 -21.21
C PHE A 169 10.33 18.50 -20.28
N ILE A 170 9.82 19.63 -20.74
CA ILE A 170 8.83 20.43 -20.01
C ILE A 170 7.51 20.36 -20.79
N LEU A 171 6.52 19.70 -20.21
CA LEU A 171 5.16 19.67 -20.71
C LEU A 171 4.37 20.84 -20.08
N ARG A 172 3.76 21.68 -20.91
CA ARG A 172 2.81 22.71 -20.48
C ARG A 172 1.48 22.49 -21.17
N TYR A 173 0.37 22.58 -20.44
CA TYR A 173 -0.97 22.42 -21.00
C TYR A 173 -1.93 23.41 -20.34
N VAL A 174 -2.98 23.77 -21.06
CA VAL A 174 -4.02 24.67 -20.53
C VAL A 174 -5.10 23.82 -19.87
N TYR A 175 -5.22 23.93 -18.55
CA TYR A 175 -6.23 23.26 -17.74
C TYR A 175 -7.52 24.10 -17.71
N LEU A 176 -8.68 23.46 -17.91
CA LEU A 176 -9.97 24.11 -17.68
C LEU A 176 -10.42 23.79 -16.26
N ASN A 177 -10.47 24.81 -15.42
CA ASN A 177 -11.02 24.68 -14.08
C ASN A 177 -12.55 24.74 -14.16
N GLU A 178 -13.21 23.60 -13.97
CA GLU A 178 -14.66 23.48 -14.10
C GLU A 178 -15.42 24.32 -13.07
N VAL A 179 -14.81 24.66 -11.93
CA VAL A 179 -15.46 25.39 -10.84
C VAL A 179 -15.65 26.86 -11.18
N ASN A 180 -14.64 27.50 -11.77
CA ASN A 180 -14.67 28.91 -12.13
C ASN A 180 -14.84 29.12 -13.65
N SER A 181 -14.84 28.05 -14.45
CA SER A 181 -14.88 28.07 -15.91
C SER A 181 -13.75 28.90 -16.54
N LEU A 182 -12.60 28.99 -15.85
CA LEU A 182 -11.41 29.70 -16.32
C LEU A 182 -10.35 28.71 -16.79
N TYR A 183 -9.59 29.15 -17.79
CA TYR A 183 -8.41 28.44 -18.26
C TYR A 183 -7.18 28.86 -17.46
N GLU A 184 -6.49 27.88 -16.90
CA GLU A 184 -5.28 28.03 -16.11
C GLU A 184 -4.12 27.31 -16.83
N VAL A 185 -2.89 27.77 -16.61
CA VAL A 185 -1.67 27.20 -17.23
C VAL A 185 -0.72 26.73 -16.13
#